data_AF-A0A381SJ16-F1
#
_entry.id   AF-A0A381SJ16-F1
#
_cell.length_a   1.000
_cell.length_b   1.000
_cell.length_c   1.000
_cell.angle_alpha   90.00
_cell.angle_beta   90.00
_cell.angle_gamma   90.00
#
_symmetry.space_group_name_H-M   'P 1'
#
loop_
_entity.id
_entity.type
_entity.pdbx_description
1 polymer ?
#
loop_
_entity_poly.entity_id
_entity_poly.type
_entity_poly.pdbx_seq_one_letter_code
_entity_poly.pdbx_strand_id
1 'polypeptide(L)'
;MIAFSGLLILLFIVTALSADAAEFITRDGKVYKGTVEWRNNAFLVQGQVVAPETMVEVRFNPPPQKTDATGTMLTLVDGSVQKARITSSSLTKGLRIGGGALQRHTPVLHYTFDSLSKGVVKNLGTGGATYDGECMGGATLTTGKQGHGGTGEALSIADNSNQYIRPRTAVPTPRDSSYTIAAWFYNLHPQDGWRTLTRANTGSGGHHVIVNAGSNDLGVYHGGFRNSGSDLAAGNTKWQHIAAVCKTGETMFYIDGLHVGTSSSVTGSNIYSIGNFYGDPQPFAEKIDDFSFFDRTLSPLEIQSLVAGGVLSTNPVEHVPLSNIQSISFNPVRGSTAPKIPPFKAGQVHIVKIDGTVAAGEFSYITSLLVGAKINGKRERFRRNALAAIHFRPPPARKGDGVLVRTTLGARILGSIDELTSDGLAVKTRLGEVNIAMKNLISIERVGTHVTPLSELQPATKKVTAFLDLIHPPQMNKDLFGFPLRAGAVTYDKGIAMHSRTELVFETKGAALFVGMVGLDTRYSRVGTANLTISLDGKAVRNVELASGAPFQFVQLPLGASKKLGLVLDFGELGSSGDHALILNPRIVKN
;
A
#
# COMPACT_ATOMS: atom_id res chain seq x y z
N MET A 1 64.37 1.86 -33.82
CA MET A 1 63.51 3.05 -34.00
C MET A 1 62.08 2.57 -34.03
N ILE A 2 61.31 2.95 -33.02
CA ILE A 2 60.07 2.30 -32.57
C ILE A 2 58.87 2.89 -33.30
N ALA A 3 58.03 2.03 -33.87
CA ALA A 3 56.71 2.36 -34.41
C ALA A 3 55.68 2.43 -33.26
N PHE A 4 54.93 3.52 -33.20
CA PHE A 4 53.81 3.69 -32.26
C PHE A 4 52.55 3.02 -32.84
N SER A 5 52.13 1.90 -32.25
CA SER A 5 50.78 1.37 -32.36
C SER A 5 49.96 1.86 -31.15
N GLY A 6 49.10 2.85 -31.38
CA GLY A 6 48.13 3.32 -30.39
C GLY A 6 46.97 2.36 -30.27
N LEU A 7 46.99 1.50 -29.25
CA LEU A 7 45.85 0.68 -28.87
C LEU A 7 44.84 1.56 -28.11
N LEU A 8 43.74 1.92 -28.79
CA LEU A 8 42.61 2.63 -28.20
C LEU A 8 41.91 1.69 -27.21
N ILE A 9 42.12 1.91 -25.90
CA ILE A 9 41.39 1.19 -24.84
C ILE A 9 39.95 1.69 -24.85
N LEU A 10 39.07 0.92 -25.50
CA LEU A 10 37.63 1.09 -25.48
C LEU A 10 37.12 0.66 -24.09
N LEU A 11 36.92 1.63 -23.20
CA LEU A 11 36.40 1.38 -21.85
C LEU A 11 34.88 1.12 -21.91
N PHE A 12 34.49 -0.08 -22.34
CA PHE A 12 33.15 -0.61 -22.11
C PHE A 12 33.01 -0.94 -20.62
N ILE A 13 32.61 0.04 -19.80
CA ILE A 13 32.07 -0.26 -18.47
C ILE A 13 30.60 -0.69 -18.66
N VAL A 14 30.40 -1.94 -19.11
CA VAL A 14 29.20 -2.68 -18.74
C VAL A 14 29.52 -3.32 -17.40
N THR A 15 29.44 -2.53 -16.32
CA THR A 15 29.36 -3.13 -14.97
C THR A 15 28.02 -3.83 -14.90
N ALA A 16 28.05 -5.17 -14.91
CA ALA A 16 26.98 -5.97 -14.37
C ALA A 16 26.73 -5.47 -12.93
N LEU A 17 25.67 -4.69 -12.77
CA LEU A 17 25.16 -4.32 -11.46
C LEU A 17 24.84 -5.61 -10.72
N SER A 18 25.34 -5.77 -9.49
CA SER A 18 24.82 -6.83 -8.62
C SER A 18 23.32 -6.66 -8.53
N ALA A 19 22.59 -7.77 -8.42
CA ALA A 19 21.13 -7.81 -8.41
C ALA A 19 20.48 -6.97 -7.28
N ASP A 20 21.27 -6.38 -6.38
CA ASP A 20 20.85 -5.66 -5.19
C ASP A 20 21.32 -4.18 -5.14
N ALA A 21 21.90 -3.64 -6.22
CA ALA A 21 22.42 -2.27 -6.22
C ALA A 21 21.34 -1.23 -6.62
N ALA A 22 20.91 -0.40 -5.68
CA ALA A 22 20.01 0.72 -5.95
C ALA A 22 20.76 1.95 -6.52
N GLU A 23 20.08 2.76 -7.33
CA GLU A 23 20.55 4.07 -7.81
C GLU A 23 19.82 5.18 -7.03
N PHE A 24 20.56 5.94 -6.22
CA PHE A 24 20.06 7.11 -5.49
C PHE A 24 20.43 8.39 -6.23
N ILE A 25 19.42 9.20 -6.56
CA ILE A 25 19.58 10.39 -7.40
C ILE A 25 19.28 11.65 -6.59
N THR A 26 20.17 12.62 -6.71
CA THR A 26 20.08 13.91 -6.00
C THR A 26 19.70 15.08 -6.90
N ARG A 27 19.23 16.19 -6.32
CA ARG A 27 18.79 17.41 -7.03
C ARG A 27 19.89 18.06 -7.87
N ASP A 28 21.15 17.96 -7.42
CA ASP A 28 22.33 18.43 -8.15
C ASP A 28 22.74 17.50 -9.31
N GLY A 29 22.06 16.37 -9.45
CA GLY A 29 22.31 15.39 -10.50
C GLY A 29 23.40 14.37 -10.19
N LYS A 30 23.86 14.23 -8.94
CA LYS A 30 24.72 13.08 -8.58
C LYS A 30 23.90 11.81 -8.46
N VAL A 31 24.51 10.71 -8.89
CA VAL A 31 23.99 9.34 -8.78
C VAL A 31 24.91 8.53 -7.90
N TYR A 32 24.38 8.02 -6.79
CA TYR A 32 25.07 7.07 -5.92
C TYR A 32 24.53 5.68 -6.22
N LYS A 33 25.41 4.67 -6.29
CA LYS A 33 25.03 3.29 -6.60
C LYS A 33 25.41 2.38 -5.45
N GLY A 34 24.49 1.52 -5.02
CA GLY A 34 24.74 0.51 -3.99
C GLY A 34 23.57 0.35 -3.03
N THR A 35 23.83 -0.21 -1.85
CA THR A 35 22.84 -0.36 -0.79
C THR A 35 22.40 1.01 -0.30
N VAL A 36 21.09 1.20 -0.18
CA VAL A 36 20.46 2.42 0.33
C VAL A 36 19.68 2.06 1.59
N GLU A 37 20.00 2.72 2.69
CA GLU A 37 19.29 2.62 3.97
C GLU A 37 18.70 3.98 4.34
N TRP A 38 17.69 3.98 5.20
CA TRP A 38 17.15 5.18 5.84
C TRP A 38 17.23 5.00 7.35
N ARG A 39 18.06 5.83 8.00
CA ARG A 39 18.23 5.87 9.46
C ARG A 39 18.44 7.31 9.92
N ASN A 40 17.93 7.65 11.10
CA ASN A 40 18.10 8.98 11.70
C ASN A 40 17.66 10.13 10.77
N ASN A 41 16.57 9.94 10.02
CA ASN A 41 16.03 10.91 9.08
C ASN A 41 17.03 11.34 7.98
N ALA A 42 17.90 10.43 7.56
CA ALA A 42 18.83 10.61 6.45
C ALA A 42 18.95 9.32 5.64
N PHE A 43 19.34 9.44 4.37
CA PHE A 43 19.74 8.28 3.58
C PHE A 43 21.19 7.94 3.89
N LEU A 44 21.49 6.66 3.97
CA LEU A 44 22.85 6.16 3.93
C LEU A 44 23.01 5.38 2.63
N VAL A 45 23.87 5.86 1.74
CA VAL A 45 24.19 5.17 0.48
C VAL A 45 25.62 4.68 0.56
N GLN A 46 25.82 3.36 0.60
CA GLN A 46 27.13 2.74 0.88
C GLN A 46 27.82 3.30 2.14
N GLY A 47 27.04 3.62 3.17
CA GLY A 47 27.54 4.21 4.43
C GLY A 47 27.82 5.73 4.37
N GLN A 48 27.66 6.38 3.22
CA GLN A 48 27.71 7.84 3.12
C GLN A 48 26.35 8.45 3.43
N VAL A 49 26.31 9.43 4.34
CA VAL A 49 25.07 10.16 4.69
C VAL A 49 24.72 11.13 3.55
N VAL A 50 23.50 10.98 3.02
CA VAL A 50 22.93 11.85 1.99
C VAL A 50 21.64 12.47 2.53
N ALA A 51 21.54 13.79 2.45
CA ALA A 51 20.45 14.53 3.07
C ALA A 51 19.12 14.30 2.31
N PRO A 52 18.00 14.02 3.00
CA PRO A 52 16.72 13.63 2.36
C PRO A 52 16.16 14.66 1.38
N GLU A 53 16.36 15.94 1.68
CA GLU A 53 15.90 17.05 0.86
C GLU A 53 16.55 17.01 -0.51
N THR A 54 17.79 16.52 -0.62
CA THR A 54 18.48 16.39 -1.90
C THR A 54 17.93 15.25 -2.75
N MET A 55 17.12 14.33 -2.21
CA MET A 55 16.61 13.18 -2.96
C MET A 55 15.63 13.60 -4.07
N VAL A 56 15.82 13.01 -5.24
CA VAL A 56 14.87 13.05 -6.37
C VAL A 56 14.18 11.70 -6.54
N GLU A 57 14.96 10.63 -6.60
CA GLU A 57 14.47 9.27 -6.79
C GLU A 57 15.48 8.24 -6.28
N VAL A 58 15.00 7.18 -5.65
CA VAL A 58 15.75 5.96 -5.40
C VAL A 58 15.17 4.85 -6.27
N ARG A 59 16.03 4.18 -7.06
CA ARG A 59 15.63 3.11 -7.98
C ARG A 59 16.28 1.81 -7.54
N PHE A 60 15.52 0.74 -7.39
CA PHE A 60 16.04 -0.50 -6.82
C PHE A 60 16.36 -1.57 -7.87
N ASN A 61 15.79 -1.51 -9.08
CA ASN A 61 16.14 -2.30 -10.29
C ASN A 61 15.27 -1.92 -11.53
N PRO A 62 15.60 -2.29 -12.80
CA PRO A 62 14.82 -1.91 -13.98
C PRO A 62 13.37 -2.46 -13.94
N PRO A 63 12.42 -1.80 -14.63
CA PRO A 63 10.98 -2.06 -14.50
C PRO A 63 10.63 -3.54 -14.72
N PRO A 64 9.56 -4.07 -14.07
CA PRO A 64 9.15 -5.47 -14.18
C PRO A 64 9.07 -5.92 -15.64
N GLN A 65 9.90 -6.89 -16.02
CA GLN A 65 9.68 -7.68 -17.22
C GLN A 65 8.62 -8.74 -16.91
N LYS A 66 7.49 -8.63 -17.63
CA LYS A 66 6.35 -9.57 -17.67
C LYS A 66 5.88 -10.13 -16.32
N THR A 67 4.72 -9.63 -15.86
CA THR A 67 3.79 -10.45 -15.08
C THR A 67 2.38 -10.30 -15.61
N ASP A 68 1.80 -11.40 -16.06
CA ASP A 68 0.41 -11.49 -16.54
C ASP A 68 -0.56 -11.42 -15.37
N ALA A 69 -0.93 -10.21 -14.93
CA ALA A 69 -2.02 -10.05 -13.98
C ALA A 69 -3.37 -10.06 -14.73
N THR A 70 -3.85 -11.25 -15.10
CA THR A 70 -5.26 -11.44 -15.51
C THR A 70 -6.15 -11.58 -14.27
N GLY A 71 -7.16 -10.71 -14.12
CA GLY A 71 -8.15 -10.78 -13.03
C GLY A 71 -8.82 -9.45 -12.69
N THR A 72 -9.88 -9.50 -11.86
CA THR A 72 -10.49 -8.30 -11.27
C THR A 72 -9.57 -7.74 -10.19
N MET A 73 -9.31 -6.44 -10.23
CA MET A 73 -8.43 -5.75 -9.30
C MET A 73 -9.21 -4.73 -8.47
N LEU A 74 -8.96 -4.70 -7.17
CA LEU A 74 -9.50 -3.73 -6.24
C LEU A 74 -8.40 -2.73 -5.86
N THR A 75 -8.63 -1.45 -6.07
CA THR A 75 -7.76 -0.38 -5.57
C THR A 75 -8.45 0.25 -4.38
N LEU A 76 -7.79 0.28 -3.23
CA LEU A 76 -8.30 0.91 -2.01
C LEU A 76 -7.89 2.39 -1.95
N VAL A 77 -8.52 3.16 -1.07
CA VAL A 77 -8.24 4.59 -0.87
C VAL A 77 -6.81 4.84 -0.34
N ASP A 78 -6.17 3.82 0.23
CA ASP A 78 -4.76 3.80 0.64
C ASP A 78 -3.77 3.57 -0.52
N GLY A 79 -4.28 3.31 -1.73
CA GLY A 79 -3.49 3.00 -2.91
C GLY A 79 -3.03 1.55 -3.03
N SER A 80 -3.40 0.68 -2.08
CA SER A 80 -3.19 -0.77 -2.19
C SER A 80 -4.06 -1.36 -3.31
N VAL A 81 -3.49 -2.33 -4.02
CA VAL A 81 -4.14 -3.00 -5.15
C VAL A 81 -4.16 -4.49 -4.89
N GLN A 82 -5.35 -5.10 -4.90
CA GLN A 82 -5.54 -6.52 -4.61
C GLN A 82 -6.27 -7.23 -5.74
N LYS A 83 -5.90 -8.48 -6.02
CA LYS A 83 -6.69 -9.33 -6.91
C LYS A 83 -7.93 -9.79 -6.15
N ALA A 84 -9.11 -9.41 -6.63
CA ALA A 84 -10.38 -9.71 -5.99
C ALA A 84 -11.21 -10.63 -6.89
N ARG A 85 -11.90 -11.63 -6.30
CA ARG A 85 -12.97 -12.34 -7.00
C ARG A 85 -14.30 -11.91 -6.36
N ILE A 86 -14.98 -11.00 -7.04
CA ILE A 86 -16.20 -10.37 -6.53
C ILE A 86 -17.40 -11.30 -6.72
N THR A 87 -18.07 -11.64 -5.62
CA THR A 87 -19.26 -12.49 -5.60
C THR A 87 -20.55 -11.67 -5.49
N SER A 88 -20.58 -10.64 -4.62
CA SER A 88 -21.70 -9.68 -4.49
C SER A 88 -21.30 -8.39 -3.75
N SER A 89 -22.14 -7.35 -3.73
CA SER A 89 -22.01 -6.20 -2.81
C SER A 89 -23.38 -5.63 -2.45
N SER A 90 -23.46 -4.93 -1.31
CA SER A 90 -24.55 -4.00 -1.02
C SER A 90 -24.03 -2.70 -0.39
N LEU A 91 -24.76 -1.60 -0.55
CA LEU A 91 -24.45 -0.30 0.08
C LEU A 91 -24.30 -0.41 1.60
N THR A 92 -25.01 -1.34 2.23
CA THR A 92 -25.02 -1.56 3.69
C THR A 92 -23.95 -2.53 4.21
N LYS A 93 -23.40 -3.39 3.35
CA LYS A 93 -22.44 -4.44 3.78
C LYS A 93 -21.06 -4.30 3.13
N GLY A 94 -20.85 -3.42 2.14
CA GLY A 94 -19.59 -3.34 1.41
C GLY A 94 -19.46 -4.38 0.29
N LEU A 95 -18.25 -4.50 -0.27
CA LEU A 95 -17.89 -5.42 -1.36
C LEU A 95 -17.49 -6.79 -0.80
N ARG A 96 -18.15 -7.86 -1.26
CA ARG A 96 -17.79 -9.24 -0.93
C ARG A 96 -16.71 -9.75 -1.90
N ILE A 97 -15.55 -10.07 -1.36
CA ILE A 97 -14.43 -10.66 -2.09
C ILE A 97 -14.29 -12.13 -1.68
N GLY A 98 -14.12 -13.04 -2.63
CA GLY A 98 -13.78 -14.44 -2.33
C GLY A 98 -13.09 -15.12 -3.51
N GLY A 99 -11.86 -15.62 -3.31
CA GLY A 99 -11.21 -16.51 -4.29
C GLY A 99 -9.69 -16.41 -4.54
N GLY A 100 -8.90 -15.82 -3.64
CA GLY A 100 -7.53 -16.30 -3.41
C GLY A 100 -7.56 -17.24 -2.21
N ALA A 101 -6.65 -18.18 -2.07
CA ALA A 101 -6.51 -18.94 -0.83
C ALA A 101 -6.07 -17.99 0.30
N LEU A 102 -6.99 -17.20 0.83
CA LEU A 102 -6.83 -16.48 2.07
C LEU A 102 -7.16 -17.48 3.17
N GLN A 103 -6.13 -17.80 3.96
CA GLN A 103 -6.23 -18.59 5.17
C GLN A 103 -7.36 -18.04 6.04
N ARG A 104 -8.12 -18.97 6.60
CA ARG A 104 -9.33 -18.77 7.40
C ARG A 104 -9.21 -17.54 8.33
N HIS A 105 -10.30 -16.76 8.43
CA HIS A 105 -10.54 -15.86 9.58
C HIS A 105 -11.01 -16.65 10.81
N THR A 106 -10.76 -17.96 10.88
CA THR A 106 -11.27 -18.76 11.98
C THR A 106 -10.22 -18.71 13.07
N PRO A 107 -10.41 -17.92 14.12
CA PRO A 107 -9.48 -17.92 15.23
C PRO A 107 -9.51 -19.31 15.90
N VAL A 108 -8.45 -19.64 16.62
CA VAL A 108 -8.41 -20.83 17.48
C VAL A 108 -9.32 -20.62 18.69
N LEU A 109 -9.34 -19.40 19.25
CA LEU A 109 -10.28 -18.96 20.27
C LEU A 109 -11.19 -17.85 19.77
N HIS A 110 -12.49 -17.97 20.01
CA HIS A 110 -13.41 -16.84 19.93
C HIS A 110 -14.44 -16.94 21.04
N TYR A 111 -14.43 -15.95 21.93
CA TYR A 111 -15.41 -15.78 23.00
C TYR A 111 -16.18 -14.48 22.74
N THR A 112 -17.43 -14.60 22.34
CA THR A 112 -18.31 -13.43 22.14
C THR A 112 -18.89 -12.92 23.45
N PHE A 113 -18.83 -13.71 24.53
CA PHE A 113 -19.40 -13.35 25.83
C PHE A 113 -20.90 -13.00 25.78
N ASP A 114 -21.64 -13.53 24.80
CA ASP A 114 -23.10 -13.37 24.64
C ASP A 114 -23.93 -14.46 25.32
N SER A 115 -23.27 -15.50 25.84
CA SER A 115 -23.94 -16.59 26.54
C SER A 115 -23.03 -17.27 27.55
N LEU A 116 -23.59 -17.52 28.73
CA LEU A 116 -22.94 -18.25 29.82
C LEU A 116 -23.81 -19.44 30.21
N SER A 117 -23.21 -20.62 30.26
CA SER A 117 -23.89 -21.82 30.76
C SER A 117 -23.06 -22.49 31.83
N LYS A 118 -23.60 -22.58 33.05
CA LYS A 118 -22.92 -23.18 34.22
C LYS A 118 -21.49 -22.64 34.44
N GLY A 119 -21.30 -21.32 34.28
CA GLY A 119 -19.99 -20.67 34.45
C GLY A 119 -19.02 -20.91 33.28
N VAL A 120 -19.51 -21.37 32.13
CA VAL A 120 -18.69 -21.64 30.94
C VAL A 120 -19.15 -20.79 29.76
N VAL A 121 -18.20 -20.12 29.12
CA VAL A 121 -18.35 -19.45 27.83
C VAL A 121 -17.84 -20.37 26.72
N LYS A 122 -18.62 -20.53 25.65
CA LYS A 122 -18.24 -21.46 24.56
C LYS A 122 -17.17 -20.85 23.67
N ASN A 123 -16.18 -21.65 23.30
CA ASN A 123 -15.29 -21.30 22.20
C ASN A 123 -16.00 -21.51 20.85
N LEU A 124 -16.13 -20.46 20.05
CA LEU A 124 -16.67 -20.54 18.69
C LEU A 124 -15.58 -20.66 17.62
N GLY A 125 -14.30 -20.70 18.03
CA GLY A 125 -13.13 -20.88 17.17
C GLY A 125 -12.86 -22.34 16.78
N THR A 126 -11.81 -22.55 15.96
CA THR A 126 -11.42 -23.88 15.45
C THR A 126 -10.95 -24.85 16.53
N GLY A 127 -10.50 -24.35 17.68
CA GLY A 127 -10.04 -25.18 18.78
C GLY A 127 -11.14 -25.94 19.51
N GLY A 128 -12.42 -25.62 19.22
CA GLY A 128 -13.58 -26.34 19.74
C GLY A 128 -13.71 -26.31 21.27
N ALA A 129 -14.51 -27.24 21.80
CA ALA A 129 -14.90 -27.29 23.21
C ALA A 129 -13.75 -27.60 24.20
N THR A 130 -12.62 -28.11 23.69
CA THR A 130 -11.38 -28.28 24.47
C THR A 130 -10.87 -26.96 25.03
N TYR A 131 -11.18 -25.85 24.36
CA TYR A 131 -10.84 -24.51 24.79
C TYR A 131 -12.08 -23.68 25.16
N ASP A 132 -13.20 -24.28 25.55
CA ASP A 132 -14.25 -23.50 26.23
C ASP A 132 -13.64 -22.76 27.44
N GLY A 133 -14.11 -21.54 27.70
CA GLY A 133 -13.62 -20.69 28.77
C GLY A 133 -14.42 -20.90 30.06
N GLU A 134 -13.74 -21.09 31.17
CA GLU A 134 -14.32 -21.16 32.52
C GLU A 134 -14.22 -19.78 33.19
N CYS A 135 -15.33 -19.30 33.73
CA CYS A 135 -15.36 -18.09 34.55
C CYS A 135 -14.73 -18.38 35.91
N MET A 136 -13.67 -17.65 36.24
CA MET A 136 -12.91 -17.79 37.48
C MET A 136 -13.12 -16.56 38.38
N GLY A 137 -12.93 -16.74 39.69
CA GLY A 137 -12.99 -15.64 40.67
C GLY A 137 -14.33 -14.91 40.75
N GLY A 138 -15.42 -15.55 40.33
CA GLY A 138 -16.75 -14.95 40.30
C GLY A 138 -17.03 -14.10 39.04
N ALA A 139 -16.23 -14.24 37.98
CA ALA A 139 -16.48 -13.55 36.71
C ALA A 139 -17.89 -13.88 36.17
N THR A 140 -18.60 -12.85 35.72
CA THR A 140 -19.95 -12.96 35.17
C THR A 140 -20.05 -12.26 33.82
N LEU A 141 -21.18 -12.44 33.14
CA LEU A 141 -21.52 -11.63 31.98
C LEU A 141 -22.45 -10.49 32.41
N THR A 142 -22.25 -9.31 31.84
CA THR A 142 -23.06 -8.11 32.07
C THR A 142 -23.43 -7.48 30.73
N THR A 143 -24.24 -6.42 30.74
CA THR A 143 -24.55 -5.67 29.51
C THR A 143 -23.27 -5.15 28.85
N GLY A 144 -23.06 -5.59 27.62
CA GLY A 144 -21.87 -5.41 26.79
C GLY A 144 -22.11 -4.55 25.55
N LYS A 145 -21.35 -4.79 24.48
CA LYS A 145 -21.41 -4.02 23.25
C LYS A 145 -22.60 -4.46 22.40
N GLN A 146 -23.67 -3.65 22.35
CA GLN A 146 -24.80 -3.94 21.47
C GLN A 146 -24.39 -3.82 19.99
N GLY A 147 -24.42 -4.94 19.25
CA GLY A 147 -24.31 -4.95 17.79
C GLY A 147 -23.30 -5.93 17.16
N HIS A 148 -22.51 -6.67 17.94
CA HIS A 148 -21.54 -7.65 17.41
C HIS A 148 -21.57 -8.97 18.19
N GLY A 149 -22.67 -9.74 18.05
CA GLY A 149 -22.76 -11.02 18.76
C GLY A 149 -24.19 -11.58 18.90
N GLY A 150 -25.18 -10.69 18.93
CA GLY A 150 -26.59 -11.06 18.85
C GLY A 150 -27.35 -10.98 20.17
N THR A 151 -26.70 -10.71 21.31
CA THR A 151 -27.40 -10.36 22.56
C THR A 151 -26.77 -9.17 23.30
N GLY A 152 -25.51 -8.83 23.03
CA GLY A 152 -24.87 -7.60 23.51
C GLY A 152 -24.48 -7.67 24.98
N GLU A 153 -24.03 -8.84 25.44
CA GLU A 153 -23.41 -9.05 26.75
C GLU A 153 -21.88 -9.03 26.62
N ALA A 154 -21.16 -8.85 27.73
CA ALA A 154 -19.70 -8.84 27.78
C ALA A 154 -19.20 -9.45 29.08
N LEU A 155 -17.96 -9.93 29.10
CA LEU A 155 -17.28 -10.33 30.32
C LEU A 155 -17.17 -9.12 31.27
N SER A 156 -17.64 -9.29 32.50
CA SER A 156 -17.52 -8.31 33.57
C SER A 156 -16.30 -8.60 34.43
N ILE A 157 -15.44 -7.59 34.61
CA ILE A 157 -14.29 -7.58 35.52
C ILE A 157 -14.41 -6.30 36.36
N ALA A 158 -15.47 -6.24 37.15
CA ALA A 158 -16.00 -4.98 37.70
C ALA A 158 -15.31 -4.53 39.00
N ASP A 159 -14.52 -5.40 39.63
CA ASP A 159 -13.80 -5.11 40.86
C ASP A 159 -12.32 -5.56 40.76
N ASN A 160 -11.50 -5.12 41.72
CA ASN A 160 -10.08 -5.51 41.83
C ASN A 160 -9.89 -6.94 42.38
N SER A 161 -10.83 -7.86 42.13
CA SER A 161 -10.68 -9.26 42.48
C SER A 161 -10.03 -10.08 41.35
N ASN A 162 -9.92 -11.40 41.53
CA ASN A 162 -9.28 -12.32 40.59
C ASN A 162 -10.28 -12.86 39.53
N GLN A 163 -11.08 -11.98 38.92
CA GLN A 163 -12.06 -12.32 37.88
C GLN A 163 -11.38 -12.45 36.51
N TYR A 164 -11.48 -13.63 35.88
CA TYR A 164 -10.94 -13.86 34.53
C TYR A 164 -11.62 -15.04 33.83
N ILE A 165 -11.29 -15.19 32.55
CA ILE A 165 -11.62 -16.39 31.78
C ILE A 165 -10.39 -17.28 31.68
N ARG A 166 -10.57 -18.56 32.05
CA ARG A 166 -9.57 -19.60 31.89
C ARG A 166 -10.01 -20.57 30.78
N PRO A 167 -9.33 -20.65 29.63
CA PRO A 167 -9.53 -21.75 28.71
C PRO A 167 -9.32 -23.09 29.43
N ARG A 168 -10.24 -24.06 29.30
CA ARG A 168 -10.16 -25.39 29.96
C ARG A 168 -8.79 -26.05 29.79
N THR A 169 -8.24 -25.91 28.59
CA THR A 169 -6.84 -26.25 28.29
C THR A 169 -6.11 -25.00 27.88
N ALA A 170 -4.92 -24.78 28.41
CA ALA A 170 -4.09 -23.65 28.02
C ALA A 170 -3.78 -23.70 26.52
N VAL A 171 -3.96 -22.59 25.81
CA VAL A 171 -3.88 -22.57 24.35
C VAL A 171 -2.43 -22.33 23.91
N PRO A 172 -1.80 -23.26 23.19
CA PRO A 172 -0.42 -23.08 22.75
C PRO A 172 -0.33 -21.98 21.68
N THR A 173 0.74 -21.21 21.72
CA THR A 173 1.10 -20.32 20.61
C THR A 173 1.97 -21.06 19.57
N PRO A 174 1.96 -20.64 18.30
CA PRO A 174 2.85 -21.17 17.27
C PRO A 174 4.32 -21.10 17.68
N ARG A 175 5.12 -22.07 17.21
CA ARG A 175 6.55 -22.20 17.56
C ARG A 175 7.40 -21.01 17.11
N ASP A 176 7.02 -20.38 16.00
CA ASP A 176 7.65 -19.17 15.47
C ASP A 176 7.12 -17.88 16.13
N SER A 177 6.20 -18.00 17.09
CA SER A 177 5.53 -16.88 17.77
C SER A 177 4.75 -15.95 16.83
N SER A 178 4.35 -16.44 15.64
CA SER A 178 3.50 -15.72 14.70
C SER A 178 2.02 -15.88 15.05
N TYR A 179 1.43 -14.96 15.80
CA TYR A 179 0.01 -15.05 16.21
C TYR A 179 -0.62 -13.68 16.43
N THR A 180 -1.94 -13.63 16.60
CA THR A 180 -2.66 -12.38 16.89
C THR A 180 -3.65 -12.58 18.03
N ILE A 181 -3.64 -11.66 18.99
CA ILE A 181 -4.67 -11.54 20.04
C ILE A 181 -5.50 -10.29 19.73
N ALA A 182 -6.83 -10.38 19.82
CA ALA A 182 -7.71 -9.24 19.64
C ALA A 182 -8.87 -9.28 20.65
N ALA A 183 -9.35 -8.12 21.06
CA ALA A 183 -10.53 -8.00 21.94
C ALA A 183 -11.15 -6.62 21.83
N TRP A 184 -12.42 -6.52 22.14
CA TRP A 184 -13.02 -5.25 22.54
C TRP A 184 -12.92 -5.09 24.06
N PHE A 185 -12.67 -3.87 24.52
CA PHE A 185 -12.68 -3.55 25.95
C PHE A 185 -13.40 -2.24 26.22
N TYR A 186 -13.92 -2.10 27.43
CA TYR A 186 -14.61 -0.90 27.90
C TYR A 186 -14.03 -0.48 29.24
N ASN A 187 -13.67 0.81 29.34
CA ASN A 187 -13.15 1.44 30.55
C ASN A 187 -11.95 0.68 31.15
N LEU A 188 -10.76 0.96 30.61
CA LEU A 188 -9.51 0.44 31.17
C LEU A 188 -9.41 0.81 32.66
N HIS A 189 -9.01 -0.15 33.49
CA HIS A 189 -8.88 0.06 34.93
C HIS A 189 -7.89 1.19 35.28
N PRO A 190 -8.07 1.86 36.43
CA PRO A 190 -7.21 2.95 36.88
C PRO A 190 -5.73 2.56 37.02
N GLN A 191 -4.88 3.58 37.17
CA GLN A 191 -3.43 3.42 37.30
C GLN A 191 -3.02 3.11 38.76
N ASP A 192 -3.60 2.07 39.34
CA ASP A 192 -3.33 1.58 40.70
C ASP A 192 -2.63 0.20 40.70
N GLY A 193 -2.39 -0.39 39.53
CA GLY A 193 -1.70 -1.67 39.37
C GLY A 193 -1.48 -2.07 37.90
N TRP A 194 -0.77 -3.18 37.71
CA TRP A 194 -0.62 -3.80 36.39
C TRP A 194 -1.99 -4.21 35.86
N ARG A 195 -2.22 -4.06 34.56
CA ARG A 195 -3.50 -4.41 33.91
C ARG A 195 -3.22 -5.39 32.79
N THR A 196 -3.66 -6.64 32.96
CA THR A 196 -3.25 -7.78 32.12
C THR A 196 -4.42 -8.30 31.30
N LEU A 197 -4.38 -8.15 29.98
CA LEU A 197 -5.40 -8.71 29.10
C LEU A 197 -5.19 -10.21 28.88
N THR A 198 -3.95 -10.68 28.74
CA THR A 198 -3.65 -12.11 28.56
C THR A 198 -2.37 -12.54 29.24
N ARG A 199 -2.38 -13.76 29.80
CA ARG A 199 -1.25 -14.30 30.55
C ARG A 199 -1.11 -15.81 30.39
N ALA A 200 0.14 -16.26 30.26
CA ALA A 200 0.55 -17.66 30.26
C ALA A 200 0.51 -18.29 31.65
N ASN A 201 0.50 -19.63 31.76
CA ASN A 201 0.81 -20.36 33.01
C ASN A 201 2.10 -21.19 32.91
N THR A 202 2.83 -21.08 31.80
CA THR A 202 4.08 -21.78 31.55
C THR A 202 5.15 -20.82 31.02
N GLY A 203 6.42 -21.24 31.04
CA GLY A 203 7.57 -20.38 30.72
C GLY A 203 7.83 -19.33 31.80
N SER A 204 8.55 -18.25 31.45
CA SER A 204 8.80 -17.08 32.31
C SER A 204 7.54 -16.33 32.75
N GLY A 205 6.35 -16.82 32.38
CA GLY A 205 5.09 -16.22 32.71
C GLY A 205 4.85 -14.94 31.92
N GLY A 206 4.92 -15.03 30.59
CA GLY A 206 4.74 -13.87 29.74
C GLY A 206 3.32 -13.29 29.80
N HIS A 207 3.23 -11.96 29.85
CA HIS A 207 1.99 -11.20 29.62
C HIS A 207 2.04 -10.66 28.18
N HIS A 208 1.18 -11.18 27.31
CA HIS A 208 1.22 -10.87 25.87
C HIS A 208 0.69 -9.46 25.58
N VAL A 209 -0.27 -9.02 26.39
CA VAL A 209 -0.84 -7.67 26.34
C VAL A 209 -1.04 -7.19 27.77
N ILE A 210 -0.28 -6.17 28.17
CA ILE A 210 -0.27 -5.62 29.53
C ILE A 210 -0.06 -4.11 29.52
N VAL A 211 -0.67 -3.42 30.49
CA VAL A 211 -0.42 -1.99 30.76
C VAL A 211 0.37 -1.85 32.05
N ASN A 212 1.36 -0.94 32.04
CA ASN A 212 2.27 -0.70 33.15
C ASN A 212 1.54 -0.38 34.47
N ALA A 213 2.07 -0.78 35.62
CA ALA A 213 1.44 -0.49 36.91
C ALA A 213 1.39 0.98 37.28
N GLY A 214 2.41 1.75 36.89
CA GLY A 214 2.62 3.14 37.31
C GLY A 214 2.39 4.16 36.20
N SER A 215 1.83 3.76 35.05
CA SER A 215 1.53 4.63 33.92
C SER A 215 0.48 3.98 33.02
N ASN A 216 0.13 4.58 31.88
CA ASN A 216 -0.79 3.97 30.91
C ASN A 216 -0.05 3.29 29.74
N ASP A 217 1.26 3.06 29.88
CA ASP A 217 2.10 2.47 28.85
C ASP A 217 1.62 1.06 28.50
N LEU A 218 1.26 0.85 27.23
CA LEU A 218 0.93 -0.44 26.66
C LEU A 218 2.19 -1.21 26.30
N GLY A 219 2.24 -2.51 26.56
CA GLY A 219 3.39 -3.31 26.18
C GLY A 219 3.23 -4.81 26.38
N VAL A 220 4.38 -5.46 26.41
CA VAL A 220 4.55 -6.90 26.65
C VAL A 220 5.42 -7.08 27.89
N TYR A 221 5.10 -8.06 28.74
CA TYR A 221 5.98 -8.46 29.84
C TYR A 221 6.58 -9.83 29.57
N HIS A 222 7.90 -9.91 29.41
CA HIS A 222 8.63 -11.16 29.22
C HIS A 222 10.04 -11.03 29.81
N GLY A 223 10.22 -11.48 31.07
CA GLY A 223 11.44 -11.21 31.85
C GLY A 223 11.61 -9.73 32.25
N GLY A 224 10.61 -8.90 31.98
CA GLY A 224 10.58 -7.46 32.21
C GLY A 224 9.56 -6.79 31.30
N PHE A 225 9.08 -5.60 31.68
CA PHE A 225 8.16 -4.82 30.87
C PHE A 225 8.88 -4.20 29.67
N ARG A 226 8.24 -4.27 28.51
CA ARG A 226 8.71 -3.72 27.24
C ARG A 226 7.61 -2.84 26.68
N ASN A 227 7.84 -1.53 26.77
CA ASN A 227 6.90 -0.52 26.31
C ASN A 227 6.79 -0.57 24.78
N SER A 228 5.58 -0.39 24.26
CA SER A 228 5.28 -0.27 22.83
C SER A 228 5.47 1.14 22.24
N GLY A 229 5.67 2.15 23.09
CA GLY A 229 5.65 3.56 22.73
C GLY A 229 4.26 4.18 22.64
N SER A 230 3.21 3.44 23.03
CA SER A 230 1.82 3.89 23.04
C SER A 230 1.19 3.74 24.42
N ASP A 231 0.22 4.60 24.73
CA ASP A 231 -0.57 4.54 25.95
C ASP A 231 -1.99 4.04 25.68
N LEU A 232 -2.59 3.35 26.65
CA LEU A 232 -4.04 3.12 26.73
C LEU A 232 -4.64 4.04 27.79
N ALA A 233 -5.41 5.03 27.38
CA ALA A 233 -6.02 5.97 28.32
C ALA A 233 -7.01 5.27 29.28
N ALA A 234 -6.72 5.32 30.57
CA ALA A 234 -7.67 4.93 31.62
C ALA A 234 -8.86 5.92 31.70
N GLY A 235 -10.01 5.44 32.17
CA GLY A 235 -11.22 6.26 32.33
C GLY A 235 -11.97 6.58 31.02
N ASN A 236 -11.64 5.91 29.92
CA ASN A 236 -12.38 6.03 28.67
C ASN A 236 -13.66 5.17 28.72
N THR A 237 -14.81 5.79 28.93
CA THR A 237 -16.13 5.14 29.01
C THR A 237 -16.72 4.82 27.63
N LYS A 238 -15.89 4.33 26.70
CA LYS A 238 -16.26 3.88 25.35
C LYS A 238 -15.64 2.53 25.05
N TRP A 239 -16.31 1.77 24.19
CA TRP A 239 -15.76 0.54 23.63
C TRP A 239 -14.61 0.86 22.68
N GLN A 240 -13.47 0.20 22.89
CA GLN A 240 -12.31 0.26 22.02
C GLN A 240 -11.88 -1.14 21.63
N HIS A 241 -11.42 -1.31 20.39
CA HIS A 241 -10.85 -2.57 19.93
C HIS A 241 -9.34 -2.53 20.09
N ILE A 242 -8.76 -3.57 20.67
CA ILE A 242 -7.31 -3.78 20.74
C ILE A 242 -6.92 -5.02 19.94
N ALA A 243 -5.81 -4.94 19.22
CA ALA A 243 -5.14 -6.12 18.69
C ALA A 243 -3.63 -6.07 18.91
N ALA A 244 -3.05 -7.23 19.20
CA ALA A 244 -1.62 -7.44 19.34
C ALA A 244 -1.17 -8.47 18.30
N VAL A 245 -0.48 -8.02 17.26
CA VAL A 245 0.06 -8.87 16.18
C VAL A 245 1.51 -9.20 16.52
N CYS A 246 1.77 -10.47 16.83
CA CYS A 246 3.05 -10.99 17.28
C CYS A 246 3.78 -11.65 16.11
N LYS A 247 5.06 -11.28 15.89
CA LYS A 247 5.98 -11.95 14.97
C LYS A 247 7.34 -12.11 15.66
N THR A 248 8.29 -12.79 15.02
CA THR A 248 9.62 -13.04 15.60
C THR A 248 10.25 -11.77 16.16
N GLY A 249 10.36 -11.68 17.48
CA GLY A 249 11.04 -10.60 18.19
C GLY A 249 10.21 -9.36 18.55
N GLU A 250 8.97 -9.23 18.07
CA GLU A 250 8.16 -8.03 18.35
C GLU A 250 6.64 -8.27 18.38
N THR A 251 5.94 -7.35 19.05
CA THR A 251 4.48 -7.29 19.11
C THR A 251 4.02 -5.89 18.69
N MET A 252 3.28 -5.81 17.58
CA MET A 252 2.66 -4.58 17.08
C MET A 252 1.25 -4.43 17.67
N PHE A 253 0.95 -3.28 18.26
CA PHE A 253 -0.34 -2.98 18.86
C PHE A 253 -1.19 -2.09 17.95
N TYR A 254 -2.49 -2.41 17.90
CA TYR A 254 -3.50 -1.68 17.15
C TYR A 254 -4.65 -1.31 18.06
N ILE A 255 -5.12 -0.06 17.97
CA ILE A 255 -6.31 0.43 18.65
C ILE A 255 -7.30 0.94 17.61
N ASP A 256 -8.54 0.45 17.70
CA ASP A 256 -9.63 0.76 16.77
C ASP A 256 -9.26 0.56 15.29
N GLY A 257 -8.37 -0.42 15.04
CA GLY A 257 -7.94 -0.81 13.70
C GLY A 257 -6.70 -0.08 13.19
N LEU A 258 -6.16 0.86 13.96
CA LEU A 258 -4.98 1.65 13.62
C LEU A 258 -3.78 1.18 14.44
N HIS A 259 -2.63 1.01 13.79
CA HIS A 259 -1.38 0.72 14.49
C HIS A 259 -0.99 1.92 15.37
N VAL A 260 -0.64 1.66 16.64
CA VAL A 260 -0.32 2.71 17.63
C VAL A 260 1.09 2.60 18.21
N GLY A 261 1.70 1.42 18.19
CA GLY A 261 3.02 1.19 18.78
C GLY A 261 3.53 -0.22 18.57
N THR A 262 4.80 -0.43 18.85
CA THR A 262 5.48 -1.72 18.69
C THR A 262 6.38 -1.99 19.89
N SER A 263 6.13 -3.10 20.59
CA SER A 263 7.00 -3.60 21.65
C SER A 263 8.07 -4.52 21.05
N SER A 264 9.34 -4.34 21.42
CA SER A 264 10.48 -5.15 21.00
C SER A 264 10.56 -6.53 21.68
N SER A 265 9.40 -7.10 22.05
CA SER A 265 9.31 -8.38 22.74
C SER A 265 8.03 -9.10 22.36
N VAL A 266 8.13 -10.43 22.31
CA VAL A 266 7.03 -11.38 22.16
C VAL A 266 7.23 -12.50 23.20
N THR A 267 6.16 -13.00 23.80
CA THR A 267 6.27 -14.00 24.89
C THR A 267 6.48 -15.42 24.39
N GLY A 268 5.97 -15.76 23.20
CA GLY A 268 5.89 -17.13 22.67
C GLY A 268 5.25 -18.15 23.61
N SER A 269 4.57 -17.69 24.66
CA SER A 269 4.02 -18.51 25.75
C SER A 269 2.54 -18.81 25.50
N ASN A 270 2.00 -19.85 26.14
CA ASN A 270 0.58 -20.20 25.99
C ASN A 270 -0.38 -19.10 26.53
N ILE A 271 -1.66 -19.18 26.16
CA ILE A 271 -2.73 -18.34 26.72
C ILE A 271 -3.47 -19.15 27.79
N TYR A 272 -3.50 -18.65 29.03
CA TYR A 272 -4.10 -19.34 30.17
C TYR A 272 -5.13 -18.50 30.94
N SER A 273 -4.89 -17.20 31.11
CA SER A 273 -5.91 -16.30 31.66
C SER A 273 -6.14 -15.11 30.75
N ILE A 274 -7.42 -14.73 30.63
CA ILE A 274 -7.91 -13.64 29.78
C ILE A 274 -8.67 -12.65 30.67
N GLY A 275 -8.28 -11.38 30.58
CA GLY A 275 -8.86 -10.24 31.27
C GLY A 275 -8.25 -9.91 32.64
N ASN A 276 -7.49 -10.82 33.22
CA ASN A 276 -6.76 -10.62 34.47
C ASN A 276 -5.59 -11.63 34.57
N PHE A 277 -4.69 -11.40 35.51
CA PHE A 277 -3.69 -12.39 35.92
C PHE A 277 -4.30 -13.34 36.96
N TYR A 278 -4.21 -14.64 36.72
CA TYR A 278 -4.77 -15.67 37.60
C TYR A 278 -4.14 -15.76 39.00
N GLY A 279 -2.94 -15.21 39.21
CA GLY A 279 -2.19 -15.30 40.47
C GLY A 279 -2.47 -14.16 41.43
N ASP A 280 -2.37 -12.92 40.95
CA ASP A 280 -2.61 -11.69 41.69
C ASP A 280 -3.51 -10.74 40.89
N PRO A 281 -4.33 -9.89 41.54
CA PRO A 281 -5.22 -8.96 40.83
C PRO A 281 -4.46 -7.99 39.93
N GLN A 282 -4.72 -8.10 38.63
CA GLN A 282 -4.25 -7.23 37.55
C GLN A 282 -5.36 -7.04 36.49
N PRO A 283 -6.57 -6.61 36.90
CA PRO A 283 -7.73 -6.59 36.01
C PRO A 283 -7.48 -5.63 34.84
N PHE A 284 -7.74 -6.04 33.61
CA PHE A 284 -7.39 -5.21 32.45
C PHE A 284 -8.31 -4.00 32.28
N ALA A 285 -9.60 -4.27 32.11
CA ALA A 285 -10.65 -3.28 31.89
C ALA A 285 -11.94 -3.77 32.55
N GLU A 286 -12.88 -2.87 32.84
CA GLU A 286 -14.15 -3.23 33.49
C GLU A 286 -14.97 -4.25 32.68
N LYS A 287 -14.91 -4.17 31.35
CA LYS A 287 -15.55 -5.15 30.47
C LYS A 287 -14.68 -5.54 29.29
N ILE A 288 -14.80 -6.79 28.87
CA ILE A 288 -14.14 -7.34 27.69
C ILE A 288 -15.18 -8.06 26.84
N ASP A 289 -15.09 -7.86 25.53
CA ASP A 289 -16.01 -8.43 24.55
C ASP A 289 -15.24 -8.99 23.35
N ASP A 290 -15.83 -9.93 22.62
CA ASP A 290 -15.30 -10.46 21.34
C ASP A 290 -13.81 -10.88 21.36
N PHE A 291 -13.37 -11.53 22.45
CA PHE A 291 -11.98 -11.97 22.58
C PHE A 291 -11.65 -13.04 21.54
N SER A 292 -10.54 -12.84 20.81
CA SER A 292 -10.11 -13.72 19.73
C SER A 292 -8.60 -13.98 19.77
N PHE A 293 -8.22 -15.23 19.48
CA PHE A 293 -6.82 -15.62 19.27
C PHE A 293 -6.65 -16.35 17.95
N PHE A 294 -5.75 -15.85 17.10
CA PHE A 294 -5.39 -16.42 15.81
C PHE A 294 -3.98 -17.01 15.90
N ASP A 295 -3.78 -18.22 15.40
CA ASP A 295 -2.48 -18.91 15.29
C ASP A 295 -1.65 -18.40 14.10
N ARG A 296 -1.88 -17.16 13.68
CA ARG A 296 -1.17 -16.46 12.62
C ARG A 296 -1.18 -14.95 12.86
N THR A 297 -0.31 -14.25 12.16
CA THR A 297 -0.39 -12.79 12.06
C THR A 297 -1.58 -12.37 11.19
N LEU A 298 -2.33 -11.40 11.67
CA LEU A 298 -3.34 -10.68 10.88
C LEU A 298 -2.70 -9.43 10.27
N SER A 299 -3.07 -9.14 9.03
CA SER A 299 -2.76 -7.89 8.37
C SER A 299 -3.58 -6.72 8.94
N PRO A 300 -3.15 -5.46 8.77
CA PRO A 300 -3.92 -4.29 9.22
C PRO A 300 -5.37 -4.25 8.71
N LEU A 301 -5.63 -4.75 7.50
CA LEU A 301 -6.98 -4.83 6.92
C LEU A 301 -7.85 -5.88 7.61
N GLU A 302 -7.25 -7.00 8.00
CA GLU A 302 -7.94 -8.02 8.79
C GLU A 302 -8.27 -7.47 10.17
N ILE A 303 -7.38 -6.69 10.81
CA ILE A 303 -7.67 -6.00 12.07
C ILE A 303 -8.80 -4.98 11.90
N GLN A 304 -8.77 -4.14 10.87
CA GLN A 304 -9.87 -3.19 10.59
C GLN A 304 -11.20 -3.90 10.33
N SER A 305 -11.16 -5.10 9.74
CA SER A 305 -12.36 -5.92 9.53
C SER A 305 -12.94 -6.44 10.85
N LEU A 306 -12.11 -6.73 11.85
CA LEU A 306 -12.58 -7.08 13.20
C LEU A 306 -13.30 -5.88 13.86
N VAL A 307 -12.77 -4.67 13.70
CA VAL A 307 -13.39 -3.43 14.22
C VAL A 307 -14.75 -3.15 13.58
N ALA A 308 -14.89 -3.41 12.27
CA ALA A 308 -16.12 -3.19 11.54
C ALA A 308 -17.21 -4.26 11.80
N GLY A 309 -16.93 -5.26 12.65
CA GLY A 309 -17.90 -6.30 12.99
C GLY A 309 -17.98 -7.47 12.03
N GLY A 310 -16.87 -7.85 11.41
CA GLY A 310 -16.80 -9.02 10.55
C GLY A 310 -17.12 -10.31 11.32
N VAL A 311 -18.40 -10.67 11.42
CA VAL A 311 -18.84 -11.93 12.01
C VAL A 311 -18.28 -13.09 11.21
N LEU A 312 -17.75 -14.06 11.94
CA LEU A 312 -17.41 -15.43 11.54
C LEU A 312 -18.41 -15.98 10.52
N SER A 313 -18.01 -15.97 9.26
CA SER A 313 -18.67 -16.78 8.23
C SER A 313 -17.72 -17.94 7.91
N THR A 314 -18.22 -19.17 8.06
CA THR A 314 -17.59 -20.41 7.56
C THR A 314 -17.36 -20.38 6.04
N ASN A 315 -17.83 -19.33 5.36
CA ASN A 315 -17.38 -18.91 4.05
C ASN A 315 -16.52 -17.63 4.20
N PRO A 316 -15.23 -17.61 3.81
CA PRO A 316 -14.41 -16.42 3.90
C PRO A 316 -14.99 -15.39 2.91
N VAL A 317 -15.70 -14.41 3.43
CA VAL A 317 -16.20 -13.28 2.66
C VAL A 317 -15.72 -12.03 3.34
N GLU A 318 -14.58 -11.54 2.87
CA GLU A 318 -14.08 -10.22 3.24
C GLU A 318 -15.09 -9.18 2.73
N HIS A 319 -15.57 -8.34 3.64
CA HIS A 319 -16.49 -7.25 3.36
C HIS A 319 -15.69 -5.94 3.38
N VAL A 320 -15.21 -5.50 2.21
CA VAL A 320 -14.49 -4.21 2.12
C VAL A 320 -15.52 -3.07 2.05
N PRO A 321 -15.51 -2.10 2.98
CA PRO A 321 -16.42 -0.95 2.91
C PRO A 321 -16.22 -0.18 1.61
N LEU A 322 -17.32 0.22 0.94
CA LEU A 322 -17.22 0.99 -0.32
C LEU A 322 -16.51 2.33 -0.14
N SER A 323 -16.52 2.90 1.07
CA SER A 323 -15.77 4.11 1.44
C SER A 323 -14.25 3.94 1.36
N ASN A 324 -13.77 2.69 1.44
CA ASN A 324 -12.35 2.35 1.44
C ASN A 324 -11.88 1.91 0.06
N ILE A 325 -12.78 1.87 -0.93
CA ILE A 325 -12.48 1.46 -2.30
C ILE A 325 -12.32 2.72 -3.14
N GLN A 326 -11.19 2.83 -3.84
CA GLN A 326 -10.94 3.88 -4.83
C GLN A 326 -11.39 3.43 -6.22
N SER A 327 -11.14 2.17 -6.61
CA SER A 327 -11.61 1.64 -7.89
C SER A 327 -11.73 0.12 -7.89
N ILE A 328 -12.56 -0.40 -8.80
CA ILE A 328 -12.64 -1.82 -9.13
C ILE A 328 -12.40 -1.95 -10.63
N SER A 329 -11.36 -2.65 -11.05
CA SER A 329 -11.01 -2.87 -12.46
C SER A 329 -11.36 -4.29 -12.89
N PHE A 330 -12.01 -4.46 -14.05
CA PHE A 330 -12.45 -5.76 -14.57
C PHE A 330 -11.71 -6.17 -15.84
N ASN A 331 -11.67 -5.26 -16.82
CA ASN A 331 -11.14 -5.51 -18.15
C ASN A 331 -10.37 -4.26 -18.61
N PRO A 332 -9.39 -4.41 -19.51
CA PRO A 332 -8.84 -3.26 -20.20
C PRO A 332 -9.92 -2.55 -21.03
N VAL A 333 -9.82 -1.22 -21.12
CA VAL A 333 -10.60 -0.42 -22.09
C VAL A 333 -10.15 -0.83 -23.51
N ARG A 334 -11.11 -1.10 -24.39
CA ARG A 334 -10.96 -1.34 -25.83
C ARG A 334 -10.93 -0.01 -26.56
N GLY A 335 -10.03 0.09 -27.54
CA GLY A 335 -9.94 1.28 -28.39
C GLY A 335 -9.33 2.47 -27.66
N SER A 336 -8.80 3.43 -28.41
CA SER A 336 -7.60 4.12 -27.93
C SER A 336 -7.71 5.34 -27.07
N THR A 337 -8.91 5.82 -26.87
CA THR A 337 -9.11 7.04 -26.12
C THR A 337 -9.33 6.72 -24.64
N ALA A 338 -8.53 7.30 -23.75
CA ALA A 338 -8.74 7.20 -22.32
C ALA A 338 -10.15 7.73 -21.98
N PRO A 339 -10.89 7.01 -21.12
CA PRO A 339 -12.21 7.46 -20.69
C PRO A 339 -12.12 8.88 -20.12
N LYS A 340 -12.87 9.82 -20.67
CA LYS A 340 -13.00 11.16 -20.09
C LYS A 340 -13.82 11.03 -18.80
N ILE A 341 -13.14 11.00 -17.66
CA ILE A 341 -13.79 10.94 -16.35
C ILE A 341 -14.27 12.36 -15.98
N PRO A 342 -15.59 12.59 -15.85
CA PRO A 342 -16.09 13.89 -15.42
C PRO A 342 -15.76 14.17 -13.94
N PRO A 343 -15.86 15.42 -13.47
CA PRO A 343 -15.70 15.73 -12.05
C PRO A 343 -16.68 14.94 -11.17
N PHE A 344 -16.20 14.40 -10.04
CA PHE A 344 -17.03 13.66 -9.09
C PHE A 344 -18.00 14.59 -8.36
N LYS A 345 -19.28 14.22 -8.30
CA LYS A 345 -20.25 14.81 -7.36
C LYS A 345 -20.31 13.97 -6.07
N ALA A 346 -20.83 14.55 -4.98
CA ALA A 346 -21.01 13.83 -3.72
C ALA A 346 -21.91 12.59 -3.92
N GLY A 347 -21.49 11.44 -3.39
CA GLY A 347 -22.21 10.17 -3.53
C GLY A 347 -22.14 9.50 -4.91
N GLN A 348 -21.41 10.08 -5.87
CA GLN A 348 -21.35 9.59 -7.25
C GLN A 348 -20.16 8.65 -7.48
N VAL A 349 -20.38 7.61 -8.30
CA VAL A 349 -19.35 6.77 -8.90
C VAL A 349 -19.31 6.97 -10.42
N HIS A 350 -18.19 6.60 -11.04
CA HIS A 350 -18.07 6.49 -12.48
C HIS A 350 -18.01 5.04 -12.90
N ILE A 351 -19.00 4.61 -13.69
CA ILE A 351 -19.03 3.30 -14.35
C ILE A 351 -18.35 3.46 -15.72
N VAL A 352 -17.18 2.85 -15.87
CA VAL A 352 -16.38 2.91 -17.08
C VAL A 352 -16.62 1.66 -17.91
N LYS A 353 -17.16 1.81 -19.12
CA LYS A 353 -17.38 0.70 -20.05
C LYS A 353 -16.11 0.34 -20.80
N ILE A 354 -16.05 -0.88 -21.33
CA ILE A 354 -14.91 -1.32 -22.14
C ILE A 354 -14.74 -0.49 -23.40
N ASP A 355 -15.76 0.19 -23.92
CA ASP A 355 -15.63 1.08 -25.08
C ASP A 355 -15.10 2.48 -24.72
N GLY A 356 -14.75 2.71 -23.45
CA GLY A 356 -14.26 3.98 -22.94
C GLY A 356 -15.36 4.98 -22.56
N THR A 357 -16.64 4.66 -22.78
CA THR A 357 -17.74 5.51 -22.34
C THR A 357 -17.90 5.47 -20.81
N VAL A 358 -18.26 6.61 -20.22
CA VAL A 358 -18.38 6.78 -18.78
C VAL A 358 -19.80 7.15 -18.43
N ALA A 359 -20.44 6.34 -17.57
CA ALA A 359 -21.72 6.67 -16.96
C ALA A 359 -21.50 7.09 -15.51
N ALA A 360 -21.97 8.28 -15.15
CA ALA A 360 -21.82 8.82 -13.81
C ALA A 360 -23.15 8.70 -13.05
N GLY A 361 -23.13 8.15 -11.83
CA GLY A 361 -24.36 7.95 -11.06
C GLY A 361 -24.14 7.35 -9.68
N GLU A 362 -25.21 6.89 -9.04
CA GLU A 362 -25.14 6.32 -7.69
C GLU A 362 -24.94 4.80 -7.79
N PHE A 363 -23.89 4.28 -7.15
CA PHE A 363 -23.66 2.85 -7.10
C PHE A 363 -24.78 2.14 -6.33
N SER A 364 -25.28 1.02 -6.84
CA SER A 364 -26.33 0.23 -6.15
C SER A 364 -25.81 -1.13 -5.69
N TYR A 365 -25.23 -1.92 -6.59
CA TYR A 365 -24.73 -3.27 -6.30
C TYR A 365 -23.72 -3.76 -7.34
N ILE A 366 -22.93 -4.76 -7.00
CA ILE A 366 -22.19 -5.60 -7.96
C ILE A 366 -22.44 -7.08 -7.66
N THR A 367 -22.43 -7.92 -8.69
CA THR A 367 -22.46 -9.39 -8.61
C THR A 367 -21.33 -9.99 -9.43
N SER A 368 -21.25 -11.32 -9.49
CA SER A 368 -20.34 -12.03 -10.40
C SER A 368 -20.53 -11.64 -11.89
N LEU A 369 -21.71 -11.14 -12.27
CA LEU A 369 -22.07 -10.86 -13.67
C LEU A 369 -22.47 -9.41 -13.95
N LEU A 370 -23.00 -8.70 -12.96
CA LEU A 370 -23.67 -7.42 -13.17
C LEU A 370 -23.17 -6.34 -12.23
N VAL A 371 -23.21 -5.10 -12.70
CA VAL A 371 -23.10 -3.88 -11.88
C VAL A 371 -24.40 -3.11 -12.03
N GLY A 372 -25.03 -2.78 -10.91
CA GLY A 372 -26.22 -1.93 -10.85
C GLY A 372 -25.84 -0.53 -10.37
N ALA A 373 -26.33 0.49 -11.07
CA ALA A 373 -26.19 1.89 -10.67
C ALA A 373 -27.43 2.69 -11.06
N LYS A 374 -27.68 3.80 -10.38
CA LYS A 374 -28.72 4.77 -10.74
C LYS A 374 -28.08 5.87 -11.58
N ILE A 375 -28.34 5.88 -12.89
CA ILE A 375 -27.83 6.90 -13.81
C ILE A 375 -28.96 7.86 -14.13
N ASN A 376 -28.75 9.17 -13.88
CA ASN A 376 -29.77 10.20 -14.08
C ASN A 376 -31.13 9.85 -13.44
N GLY A 377 -31.11 9.27 -12.24
CA GLY A 377 -32.31 8.87 -11.52
C GLY A 377 -32.93 7.52 -11.93
N LYS A 378 -32.48 6.91 -13.03
CA LYS A 378 -33.00 5.61 -13.52
C LYS A 378 -32.08 4.46 -13.15
N ARG A 379 -32.65 3.31 -12.80
CA ARG A 379 -31.88 2.10 -12.49
C ARG A 379 -31.33 1.47 -13.77
N GLU A 380 -30.02 1.42 -13.88
CA GLU A 380 -29.29 0.81 -14.99
C GLU A 380 -28.56 -0.46 -14.53
N ARG A 381 -28.41 -1.41 -15.45
CA ARG A 381 -27.70 -2.67 -15.22
C ARG A 381 -26.65 -2.88 -16.30
N PHE A 382 -25.41 -3.08 -15.90
CA PHE A 382 -24.27 -3.27 -16.79
C PHE A 382 -23.72 -4.69 -16.64
N ARG A 383 -23.42 -5.37 -17.76
CA ARG A 383 -22.69 -6.63 -17.73
C ARG A 383 -21.23 -6.37 -17.36
N ARG A 384 -20.68 -7.11 -16.40
CA ARG A 384 -19.31 -6.92 -15.88
C ARG A 384 -18.24 -7.10 -16.95
N ASN A 385 -18.46 -8.01 -17.92
CA ASN A 385 -17.56 -8.20 -19.07
C ASN A 385 -17.60 -7.06 -20.09
N ALA A 386 -18.60 -6.18 -20.01
CA ALA A 386 -18.72 -4.95 -20.79
C ALA A 386 -18.19 -3.73 -20.02
N LEU A 387 -17.65 -3.91 -18.82
CA LEU A 387 -17.06 -2.85 -18.01
C LEU A 387 -15.55 -2.95 -17.96
N ALA A 388 -14.90 -1.79 -18.01
CA ALA A 388 -13.47 -1.67 -17.73
C ALA A 388 -13.24 -1.47 -16.23
N ALA A 389 -13.97 -0.54 -15.60
CA ALA A 389 -13.81 -0.24 -14.18
C ALA A 389 -15.04 0.42 -13.53
N ILE A 390 -15.04 0.49 -12.21
CA ILE A 390 -15.84 1.41 -11.38
C ILE A 390 -14.85 2.31 -10.65
N HIS A 391 -14.99 3.62 -10.76
CA HIS A 391 -14.22 4.57 -9.95
C HIS A 391 -15.10 5.17 -8.86
N PHE A 392 -14.60 5.12 -7.63
CA PHE A 392 -15.13 5.82 -6.48
C PHE A 392 -14.40 7.15 -6.32
N ARG A 393 -14.96 8.07 -5.51
CA ARG A 393 -14.40 9.41 -5.34
C ARG A 393 -12.96 9.31 -4.81
N PRO A 394 -11.96 9.84 -5.54
CA PRO A 394 -10.57 9.80 -5.10
C PRO A 394 -10.36 10.68 -3.85
N PRO A 395 -9.47 10.29 -2.92
CA PRO A 395 -9.11 11.14 -1.80
C PRO A 395 -8.48 12.45 -2.30
N PRO A 396 -8.60 13.55 -1.55
CA PRO A 396 -8.00 14.82 -1.94
C PRO A 396 -6.48 14.67 -2.14
N ALA A 397 -5.96 15.22 -3.25
CA ALA A 397 -4.53 15.26 -3.53
C ALA A 397 -3.78 15.94 -2.37
N ARG A 398 -2.67 15.35 -1.91
CA ARG A 398 -1.82 15.99 -0.89
C ARG A 398 -1.21 17.27 -1.46
N LYS A 399 -1.23 18.33 -0.65
CA LYS A 399 -0.28 19.45 -0.72
C LYS A 399 0.76 19.22 0.37
N GLY A 400 2.04 19.23 0.03
CA GLY A 400 3.16 18.99 0.96
C GLY A 400 4.24 18.09 0.36
N ASP A 401 5.43 18.13 0.94
CA ASP A 401 6.58 17.30 0.57
C ASP A 401 6.42 15.86 1.10
N GLY A 402 6.82 14.85 0.32
CA GLY A 402 6.74 13.44 0.68
C GLY A 402 7.35 12.52 -0.38
N VAL A 403 7.01 11.23 -0.33
CA VAL A 403 7.47 10.24 -1.32
C VAL A 403 6.32 9.48 -1.96
N LEU A 404 6.44 9.19 -3.25
CA LEU A 404 5.60 8.29 -4.01
C LEU A 404 6.37 7.01 -4.31
N VAL A 405 5.93 5.91 -3.74
CA VAL A 405 6.54 4.59 -3.90
C VAL A 405 5.82 3.82 -4.99
N ARG A 406 6.58 3.25 -5.93
CA ARG A 406 6.08 2.35 -6.97
C ARG A 406 6.52 0.92 -6.71
N THR A 407 5.63 -0.02 -6.98
CA THR A 407 5.89 -1.45 -6.77
C THR A 407 5.72 -2.27 -8.03
N THR A 408 6.31 -3.47 -8.06
CA THR A 408 6.20 -4.44 -9.16
C THR A 408 4.76 -4.88 -9.43
N LEU A 409 3.88 -4.75 -8.43
CA LEU A 409 2.45 -5.04 -8.50
C LEU A 409 1.61 -3.86 -9.04
N GLY A 410 2.26 -2.76 -9.45
CA GLY A 410 1.61 -1.57 -9.99
C GLY A 410 1.02 -0.62 -8.93
N ALA A 411 1.22 -0.91 -7.64
CA ALA A 411 0.76 -0.04 -6.55
C ALA A 411 1.55 1.27 -6.49
N ARG A 412 0.88 2.34 -6.05
CA ARG A 412 1.43 3.69 -5.91
C ARG A 412 1.08 4.25 -4.53
N ILE A 413 2.07 4.28 -3.65
CA ILE A 413 1.88 4.58 -2.23
C ILE A 413 2.47 5.95 -1.94
N LEU A 414 1.66 6.86 -1.41
CA LEU A 414 2.07 8.22 -1.08
C LEU A 414 2.22 8.38 0.44
N GLY A 415 3.41 8.76 0.91
CA GLY A 415 3.70 8.85 2.33
C GLY A 415 5.00 9.58 2.67
N SER A 416 5.53 9.31 3.85
CA SER A 416 6.89 9.63 4.26
C SER A 416 7.63 8.33 4.56
N ILE A 417 8.91 8.25 4.23
CA ILE A 417 9.73 7.08 4.59
C ILE A 417 9.85 7.06 6.11
N ASP A 418 9.53 5.93 6.71
CA ASP A 418 9.78 5.69 8.12
C ASP A 418 11.09 4.94 8.33
N GLU A 419 11.28 3.85 7.57
CA GLU A 419 12.48 3.03 7.59
C GLU A 419 12.74 2.45 6.20
N LEU A 420 14.01 2.29 5.83
CA LEU A 420 14.46 1.55 4.65
C LEU A 420 15.69 0.75 5.04
N THR A 421 15.60 -0.57 4.93
CA THR A 421 16.68 -1.51 5.26
C THR A 421 16.95 -2.44 4.08
N SER A 422 17.85 -3.41 4.27
CA SER A 422 18.05 -4.51 3.31
C SER A 422 16.81 -5.38 3.11
N ASP A 423 15.86 -5.37 4.05
CA ASP A 423 14.71 -6.28 4.04
C ASP A 423 13.47 -5.62 3.42
N GLY A 424 13.32 -4.30 3.57
CA GLY A 424 12.21 -3.58 2.97
C GLY A 424 12.15 -2.09 3.31
N LEU A 425 11.05 -1.49 2.85
CA LEU A 425 10.69 -0.10 3.05
C LEU A 425 9.42 -0.01 3.90
N ALA A 426 9.49 0.70 5.02
CA ALA A 426 8.36 1.15 5.81
C ALA A 426 7.98 2.58 5.41
N VAL A 427 6.70 2.79 5.05
CA VAL A 427 6.16 4.10 4.64
C VAL A 427 5.06 4.51 5.59
N LYS A 428 5.24 5.62 6.31
CA LYS A 428 4.17 6.28 7.06
C LYS A 428 3.19 6.94 6.11
N THR A 429 1.97 6.42 6.08
CA THR A 429 0.83 7.00 5.35
C THR A 429 -0.15 7.65 6.32
N ARG A 430 -1.25 8.25 5.82
CA ARG A 430 -2.32 8.75 6.70
C ARG A 430 -3.13 7.65 7.38
N LEU A 431 -2.94 6.40 6.96
CA LEU A 431 -3.73 5.24 7.39
C LEU A 431 -2.90 4.25 8.20
N GLY A 432 -1.67 4.64 8.55
CA GLY A 432 -0.69 3.80 9.23
C GLY A 432 0.54 3.52 8.37
N GLU A 433 1.43 2.71 8.92
CA GLU A 433 2.64 2.26 8.26
C GLU A 433 2.35 1.17 7.21
N VAL A 434 3.02 1.26 6.06
CA VAL A 434 2.97 0.25 5.01
C VAL A 434 4.36 -0.32 4.80
N ASN A 435 4.50 -1.63 4.97
CA ASN A 435 5.75 -2.36 4.80
C ASN A 435 5.82 -3.03 3.43
N ILE A 436 6.91 -2.78 2.70
CA ILE A 436 7.11 -3.23 1.32
C ILE A 436 8.44 -3.99 1.26
N ALA A 437 8.39 -5.28 0.96
CA ALA A 437 9.60 -6.08 0.78
C ALA A 437 10.45 -5.54 -0.39
N MET A 438 11.78 -5.58 -0.26
CA MET A 438 12.71 -5.06 -1.28
C MET A 438 12.44 -5.59 -2.69
N LYS A 439 12.13 -6.88 -2.83
CA LYS A 439 11.81 -7.53 -4.12
C LYS A 439 10.60 -6.93 -4.86
N ASN A 440 9.73 -6.21 -4.16
CA ASN A 440 8.53 -5.61 -4.72
C ASN A 440 8.69 -4.12 -5.00
N LEU A 441 9.83 -3.52 -4.64
CA LEU A 441 10.07 -2.09 -4.75
C LEU A 441 10.67 -1.75 -6.12
N ILE A 442 10.02 -0.84 -6.86
CA ILE A 442 10.56 -0.32 -8.13
C ILE A 442 11.32 0.98 -7.87
N SER A 443 10.63 1.96 -7.30
CA SER A 443 11.18 3.28 -7.04
C SER A 443 10.53 3.96 -5.85
N ILE A 444 11.29 4.86 -5.23
CA ILE A 444 10.82 5.86 -4.27
C ILE A 444 11.08 7.22 -4.90
N GLU A 445 10.04 7.98 -5.22
CA GLU A 445 10.15 9.27 -5.87
C GLU A 445 9.80 10.39 -4.92
N ARG A 446 10.60 11.47 -4.91
CA ARG A 446 10.21 12.69 -4.20
C ARG A 446 9.01 13.32 -4.91
N VAL A 447 7.99 13.65 -4.13
CA VAL A 447 6.86 14.47 -4.58
C VAL A 447 6.74 15.69 -3.69
N GLY A 448 6.39 16.82 -4.27
CA GLY A 448 6.32 18.08 -3.52
C GLY A 448 6.66 19.28 -4.38
N THR A 449 7.02 20.37 -3.72
CA THR A 449 7.11 21.71 -4.33
C THR A 449 8.29 21.89 -5.30
N HIS A 450 9.33 21.06 -5.19
CA HIS A 450 10.57 21.17 -5.97
C HIS A 450 10.57 20.33 -7.25
N VAL A 451 9.55 19.49 -7.46
CA VAL A 451 9.46 18.58 -8.61
C VAL A 451 8.29 19.00 -9.47
N THR A 452 8.55 19.37 -10.72
CA THR A 452 7.52 19.76 -11.68
C THR A 452 7.46 18.75 -12.82
N PRO A 453 6.36 18.00 -12.99
CA PRO A 453 6.17 17.15 -14.16
C PRO A 453 6.20 17.98 -15.45
N LEU A 454 7.00 17.57 -16.42
CA LEU A 454 7.16 18.28 -17.69
C LEU A 454 5.84 18.31 -18.48
N SER A 455 5.02 17.27 -18.35
CA SER A 455 3.70 17.15 -18.97
C SER A 455 2.63 18.07 -18.35
N GLU A 456 2.94 18.76 -17.25
CA GLU A 456 2.11 19.83 -16.68
C GLU A 456 2.55 21.21 -17.16
N LEU A 457 3.68 21.30 -17.87
CA LEU A 457 4.16 22.53 -18.48
C LEU A 457 3.64 22.66 -19.90
N GLN A 458 3.27 23.88 -20.27
CA GLN A 458 3.04 24.21 -21.67
C GLN A 458 4.39 24.35 -22.37
N PRO A 459 4.66 23.62 -23.47
CA PRO A 459 5.88 23.81 -24.25
C PRO A 459 5.88 25.19 -24.91
N ALA A 460 7.02 25.87 -24.87
CA ALA A 460 7.28 27.12 -25.57
C ALA A 460 7.34 26.91 -27.09
N THR A 461 7.84 25.75 -27.53
CA THR A 461 7.82 25.32 -28.94
C THR A 461 7.19 23.94 -29.04
N LYS A 462 6.26 23.78 -29.97
CA LYS A 462 5.74 22.49 -30.40
C LYS A 462 5.75 22.45 -31.92
N LYS A 463 6.64 21.64 -32.49
CA LYS A 463 6.76 21.45 -33.94
C LYS A 463 6.60 19.97 -34.27
N VAL A 464 5.76 19.67 -35.26
CA VAL A 464 5.54 18.32 -35.75
C VAL A 464 5.75 18.34 -37.26
N THR A 465 6.57 17.43 -37.77
CA THR A 465 6.81 17.27 -39.20
C THR A 465 6.13 16.01 -39.67
N ALA A 466 5.25 16.15 -40.67
CA ALA A 466 4.52 15.02 -41.25
C ALA A 466 5.47 14.07 -41.99
N PHE A 467 5.13 12.79 -41.99
CA PHE A 467 5.73 11.78 -42.87
C PHE A 467 4.61 11.20 -43.74
N LEU A 468 4.70 11.38 -45.06
CA LEU A 468 3.64 10.97 -46.01
C LEU A 468 2.23 11.44 -45.56
N ASP A 469 2.11 12.72 -45.20
CA ASP A 469 0.88 13.37 -44.72
C ASP A 469 0.30 12.88 -43.38
N LEU A 470 0.91 11.89 -42.74
CA LEU A 470 0.51 11.41 -41.43
C LEU A 470 1.10 12.29 -40.31
N ILE A 471 0.21 12.85 -39.48
CA ILE A 471 0.57 13.67 -38.31
C ILE A 471 0.00 13.02 -37.06
N HIS A 472 0.87 12.64 -36.12
CA HIS A 472 0.49 12.23 -34.77
C HIS A 472 0.96 13.28 -33.76
N PRO A 473 0.09 14.23 -33.35
CA PRO A 473 0.49 15.26 -32.41
C PRO A 473 0.89 14.66 -31.05
N PRO A 474 1.94 15.18 -30.41
CA PRO A 474 2.35 14.69 -29.10
C PRO A 474 1.23 14.86 -28.08
N GLN A 475 1.12 13.88 -27.19
CA GLN A 475 0.10 13.81 -26.15
C GLN A 475 0.73 13.91 -24.76
N MET A 476 0.10 14.66 -23.87
CA MET A 476 0.49 14.75 -22.46
C MET A 476 -0.35 13.79 -21.62
N ASN A 477 0.29 13.03 -20.72
CA ASN A 477 -0.31 12.13 -19.73
C ASN A 477 -1.14 10.97 -20.30
N LYS A 478 -0.97 10.69 -21.60
CA LYS A 478 -1.58 9.60 -22.34
C LYS A 478 -0.67 9.22 -23.50
N ASP A 479 -0.79 7.99 -24.01
CA ASP A 479 -0.08 7.58 -25.21
C ASP A 479 -0.59 8.30 -26.47
N LEU A 480 0.05 8.06 -27.62
CA LEU A 480 -0.31 8.70 -28.89
C LEU A 480 -1.74 8.42 -29.35
N PHE A 481 -2.31 7.31 -28.90
CA PHE A 481 -3.63 6.89 -29.29
C PHE A 481 -4.70 7.31 -28.28
N GLY A 482 -4.26 7.77 -27.10
CA GLY A 482 -5.05 8.40 -26.07
C GLY A 482 -5.22 7.57 -24.80
N PHE A 483 -4.62 6.38 -24.70
CA PHE A 483 -4.76 5.48 -23.54
C PHE A 483 -3.78 5.86 -22.42
N PRO A 484 -3.90 5.26 -21.22
CA PRO A 484 -2.88 5.42 -20.19
C PRO A 484 -1.48 5.03 -20.70
N LEU A 485 -0.48 5.82 -20.30
CA LEU A 485 0.92 5.56 -20.58
C LEU A 485 1.36 4.28 -19.88
N ARG A 486 2.06 3.39 -20.59
CA ARG A 486 2.51 2.10 -20.04
C ARG A 486 3.92 1.75 -20.46
N ALA A 487 4.67 1.16 -19.54
CA ALA A 487 5.86 0.36 -19.82
C ALA A 487 5.65 -1.03 -19.23
N GLY A 488 5.46 -2.03 -20.10
CA GLY A 488 5.07 -3.36 -19.68
C GLY A 488 3.73 -3.34 -18.93
N ALA A 489 3.71 -3.89 -17.71
CA ALA A 489 2.52 -3.92 -16.84
C ALA A 489 2.32 -2.63 -16.02
N VAL A 490 3.31 -1.74 -15.99
CA VAL A 490 3.29 -0.54 -15.14
C VAL A 490 2.63 0.62 -15.87
N THR A 491 1.66 1.27 -15.22
CA THR A 491 0.98 2.47 -15.75
C THR A 491 1.54 3.74 -15.12
N TYR A 492 1.67 4.79 -15.92
CA TYR A 492 2.20 6.10 -15.52
C TYR A 492 1.13 7.19 -15.69
N ASP A 493 0.96 8.03 -14.66
CA ASP A 493 0.05 9.18 -14.73
C ASP A 493 0.65 10.37 -15.47
N LYS A 494 1.97 10.48 -15.45
CA LYS A 494 2.72 11.61 -15.99
C LYS A 494 3.66 11.14 -17.09
N GLY A 495 3.59 11.80 -18.23
CA GLY A 495 4.44 11.49 -19.37
C GLY A 495 4.06 12.23 -20.64
N ILE A 496 4.87 12.04 -21.67
CA ILE A 496 4.74 12.65 -22.98
C ILE A 496 4.87 11.53 -24.00
N ALA A 497 3.89 11.40 -24.88
CA ALA A 497 3.96 10.49 -26.01
C ALA A 497 4.25 11.29 -27.28
N MET A 498 5.21 10.83 -28.09
CA MET A 498 5.72 11.50 -29.28
C MET A 498 5.79 10.50 -30.43
N HIS A 499 5.48 10.97 -31.64
CA HIS A 499 5.75 10.28 -32.89
C HIS A 499 6.82 11.04 -33.67
N SER A 500 7.69 10.35 -34.40
CA SER A 500 8.68 11.02 -35.22
C SER A 500 8.01 11.74 -36.41
N ARG A 501 8.45 12.93 -36.85
CA ARG A 501 9.43 13.81 -36.21
C ARG A 501 8.71 14.88 -35.38
N THR A 502 8.97 14.91 -34.07
CA THR A 502 8.36 15.88 -33.14
C THR A 502 9.43 16.59 -32.31
N GLU A 503 9.31 17.90 -32.20
CA GLU A 503 10.13 18.76 -31.34
C GLU A 503 9.24 19.46 -30.29
N LEU A 504 9.64 19.33 -29.03
CA LEU A 504 9.05 20.01 -27.89
C LEU A 504 10.13 20.77 -27.14
N VAL A 505 9.92 22.07 -26.89
CA VAL A 505 10.85 22.89 -26.08
C VAL A 505 10.12 23.44 -24.88
N PHE A 506 10.69 23.28 -23.69
CA PHE A 506 10.15 23.74 -22.43
C PHE A 506 11.09 24.73 -21.75
N GLU A 507 10.51 25.71 -21.07
CA GLU A 507 11.27 26.60 -20.18
C GLU A 507 11.66 25.83 -18.91
N THR A 508 12.94 25.84 -18.56
CA THR A 508 13.47 25.15 -17.37
C THR A 508 13.07 25.84 -16.07
N LYS A 509 12.73 27.14 -16.14
CA LYS A 509 12.35 27.98 -14.97
C LYS A 509 13.35 27.87 -13.80
N GLY A 510 14.65 27.78 -14.13
CA GLY A 510 15.73 27.66 -13.16
C GLY A 510 15.84 26.29 -12.48
N ALA A 511 15.24 25.24 -13.07
CA ALA A 511 15.45 23.88 -12.61
C ALA A 511 16.91 23.44 -12.83
N ALA A 512 17.44 22.64 -11.91
CA ALA A 512 18.80 22.13 -11.93
C ALA A 512 18.93 20.81 -12.69
N LEU A 513 17.86 20.00 -12.75
CA LEU A 513 17.91 18.64 -13.26
C LEU A 513 16.68 18.29 -14.09
N PHE A 514 16.87 17.58 -15.19
CA PHE A 514 15.83 16.84 -15.90
C PHE A 514 15.97 15.34 -15.66
N VAL A 515 14.85 14.68 -15.39
CA VAL A 515 14.78 13.22 -15.17
C VAL A 515 13.56 12.64 -15.87
N GLY A 516 13.70 11.46 -16.49
CA GLY A 516 12.60 10.70 -17.07
C GLY A 516 13.03 9.33 -17.59
N MET A 517 12.08 8.50 -17.99
CA MET A 517 12.35 7.24 -18.68
C MET A 517 11.88 7.33 -20.14
N VAL A 518 12.66 6.83 -21.08
CA VAL A 518 12.37 6.93 -22.51
C VAL A 518 12.41 5.56 -23.17
N GLY A 519 11.49 5.30 -24.09
CA GLY A 519 11.39 4.02 -24.79
C GLY A 519 10.29 4.05 -25.83
N LEU A 520 10.19 3.00 -26.64
CA LEU A 520 9.08 2.84 -27.60
C LEU A 520 7.92 2.07 -26.98
N ASP A 521 6.70 2.47 -27.33
CA ASP A 521 5.48 1.76 -27.01
C ASP A 521 5.25 0.59 -27.96
N THR A 522 5.56 -0.62 -27.50
CA THR A 522 5.47 -1.83 -28.32
C THR A 522 4.05 -2.37 -28.50
N ARG A 523 3.04 -1.76 -27.86
CA ARG A 523 1.64 -2.22 -27.95
C ARG A 523 1.04 -2.04 -29.35
N TYR A 524 1.52 -1.05 -30.09
CA TYR A 524 0.94 -0.65 -31.39
C TYR A 524 1.90 -0.86 -32.57
N SER A 525 3.19 -1.04 -32.31
CA SER A 525 4.17 -1.44 -33.31
C SER A 525 5.26 -2.29 -32.69
N ARG A 526 5.63 -3.38 -33.37
CA ARG A 526 6.69 -4.29 -32.91
C ARG A 526 8.03 -4.05 -33.61
N VAL A 527 8.12 -3.10 -34.53
CA VAL A 527 9.28 -2.92 -35.43
C VAL A 527 9.81 -1.49 -35.53
N GLY A 528 9.45 -0.56 -34.63
CA GLY A 528 9.92 0.83 -34.69
C GLY A 528 11.35 1.07 -34.22
N THR A 529 11.97 2.15 -34.72
CA THR A 529 13.28 2.66 -34.29
C THR A 529 13.23 4.18 -34.36
N ALA A 530 13.76 4.90 -33.37
CA ALA A 530 13.74 6.36 -33.38
C ALA A 530 14.91 6.95 -32.60
N ASN A 531 15.24 8.21 -32.85
CA ASN A 531 16.32 8.91 -32.16
C ASN A 531 15.77 10.08 -31.34
N LEU A 532 15.86 10.01 -30.01
CA LEU A 532 15.52 11.13 -29.14
C LEU A 532 16.77 11.96 -28.85
N THR A 533 16.85 13.14 -29.44
CA THR A 533 17.84 14.17 -29.13
C THR A 533 17.31 15.08 -28.04
N ILE A 534 18.10 15.26 -26.98
CA ILE A 534 17.84 16.20 -25.90
C ILE A 534 18.79 17.37 -26.08
N SER A 535 18.25 18.59 -26.09
CA SER A 535 18.99 19.82 -26.30
C SER A 535 18.83 20.80 -25.13
N LEU A 536 19.86 21.61 -24.90
CA LEU A 536 19.83 22.74 -23.97
C LEU A 536 20.10 24.02 -24.76
N ASP A 537 19.20 24.99 -24.64
CA ASP A 537 19.26 26.26 -25.37
C ASP A 537 19.50 26.10 -26.89
N GLY A 538 18.93 25.05 -27.48
CA GLY A 538 19.04 24.72 -28.91
C GLY A 538 20.27 23.88 -29.28
N LYS A 539 21.22 23.65 -28.36
CA LYS A 539 22.38 22.79 -28.60
C LYS A 539 22.08 21.36 -28.17
N ALA A 540 22.25 20.38 -29.06
CA ALA A 540 22.15 18.96 -28.71
C ALA A 540 23.20 18.59 -27.66
N VAL A 541 22.77 17.93 -26.58
CA VAL A 541 23.65 17.51 -25.46
C VAL A 541 23.59 16.01 -25.18
N ARG A 542 22.51 15.32 -25.60
CA ARG A 542 22.39 13.87 -25.44
C ARG A 542 21.51 13.29 -26.55
N ASN A 543 21.95 12.18 -27.13
CA ASN A 543 21.16 11.38 -28.05
C ASN A 543 20.81 10.06 -27.38
N VAL A 544 19.58 9.60 -27.58
CA VAL A 544 19.09 8.31 -27.08
C VAL A 544 18.46 7.55 -28.23
N GLU A 545 19.12 6.48 -28.64
CA GLU A 545 18.61 5.56 -29.64
C GLU A 545 17.51 4.70 -29.03
N LEU A 546 16.38 4.60 -29.70
CA LEU A 546 15.20 3.86 -29.27
C LEU A 546 14.90 2.77 -30.28
N ALA A 547 14.70 1.54 -29.81
CA ALA A 547 14.31 0.42 -30.65
C ALA A 547 13.15 -0.35 -30.02
N SER A 548 12.28 -0.90 -30.86
CA SER A 548 11.15 -1.71 -30.41
C SER A 548 11.64 -2.94 -29.65
N GLY A 549 11.03 -3.22 -28.50
CA GLY A 549 11.41 -4.34 -27.63
C GLY A 549 12.62 -4.05 -26.72
N ALA A 550 13.36 -2.96 -26.96
CA ALA A 550 14.41 -2.53 -26.06
C ALA A 550 13.83 -2.07 -24.71
N PRO A 551 14.53 -2.30 -23.59
CA PRO A 551 14.13 -1.76 -22.30
C PRO A 551 14.01 -0.22 -22.33
N PHE A 552 13.08 0.32 -21.54
CA PHE A 552 13.04 1.76 -21.30
C PHE A 552 14.34 2.22 -20.64
N GLN A 553 14.92 3.28 -21.18
CA GLN A 553 16.17 3.85 -20.73
C GLN A 553 15.89 5.00 -19.75
N PHE A 554 16.60 4.99 -18.63
CA PHE A 554 16.55 6.11 -17.70
C PHE A 554 17.44 7.25 -18.18
N VAL A 555 16.87 8.45 -18.22
CA VAL A 555 17.54 9.66 -18.66
C VAL A 555 17.57 10.64 -17.50
N GLN A 556 18.79 11.08 -17.21
CA GLN A 556 19.10 12.13 -16.27
C GLN A 556 20.04 13.11 -16.96
N LEU A 557 19.75 14.41 -16.83
CA LEU A 557 20.52 15.46 -17.47
C LEU A 557 20.56 16.70 -16.56
N PRO A 558 21.74 17.10 -16.07
CA PRO A 558 21.93 18.40 -15.44
C PRO A 558 21.59 19.53 -16.41
N LEU A 559 20.79 20.50 -15.96
CA LEU A 559 20.33 21.62 -16.77
C LEU A 559 21.24 22.85 -16.62
N GLY A 560 22.01 22.95 -15.54
CA GLY A 560 22.90 24.09 -15.29
C GLY A 560 22.15 25.43 -15.32
N ALA A 561 22.70 26.43 -16.02
CA ALA A 561 22.08 27.74 -16.21
C ALA A 561 21.15 27.82 -17.44
N SER A 562 20.90 26.69 -18.11
CA SER A 562 20.12 26.69 -19.35
C SER A 562 18.67 27.07 -19.11
N LYS A 563 18.12 27.87 -20.03
CA LYS A 563 16.76 28.40 -19.95
C LYS A 563 15.76 27.49 -20.65
N LYS A 564 16.21 26.74 -21.66
CA LYS A 564 15.37 25.88 -22.48
C LYS A 564 15.86 24.44 -22.51
N LEU A 565 14.94 23.50 -22.33
CA LEU A 565 15.11 22.07 -22.53
C LEU A 565 14.32 21.63 -23.76
N GLY A 566 15.00 21.11 -24.78
CA GLY A 566 14.40 20.57 -25.99
C GLY A 566 14.40 19.05 -26.00
N LEU A 567 13.30 18.46 -26.48
CA LEU A 567 13.10 17.04 -26.73
C LEU A 567 12.72 16.89 -28.22
N VAL A 568 13.64 16.36 -29.01
CA VAL A 568 13.49 16.19 -30.46
C VAL A 568 13.52 14.70 -30.77
N LEU A 569 12.36 14.14 -31.12
CA LEU A 569 12.27 12.78 -31.62
C LEU A 569 12.39 12.82 -33.14
N ASP A 570 13.48 12.29 -33.67
CA ASP A 570 13.73 12.16 -35.11
C ASP A 570 13.40 10.75 -35.63
N PHE A 571 13.28 10.63 -36.95
CA PHE A 571 13.02 9.36 -37.63
C PHE A 571 14.15 8.34 -37.37
N GLY A 572 13.79 7.06 -37.30
CA GLY A 572 14.78 5.98 -37.35
C GLY A 572 14.96 5.40 -38.76
N GLU A 573 15.48 4.18 -38.80
CA GLU A 573 15.85 3.50 -40.06
C GLU A 573 14.65 3.18 -40.95
N LEU A 574 13.46 3.01 -40.36
CA LEU A 574 12.22 2.67 -41.06
C LEU A 574 11.28 3.87 -41.26
N GLY A 575 11.87 5.07 -41.38
CA GLY A 575 11.11 6.31 -41.45
C GLY A 575 10.39 6.58 -40.14
N SER A 576 9.06 6.77 -40.18
CA SER A 576 8.25 6.98 -38.97
C SER A 576 7.55 5.72 -38.45
N SER A 577 7.79 4.56 -39.08
CA SER A 577 6.97 3.36 -38.86
C SER A 577 7.17 2.77 -37.47
N GLY A 578 6.23 3.05 -36.56
CA GLY A 578 6.26 2.49 -35.20
C GLY A 578 7.04 3.28 -34.18
N ASP A 579 7.41 4.52 -34.51
CA ASP A 579 8.22 5.43 -33.69
C ASP A 579 7.39 6.08 -32.59
N HIS A 580 6.65 5.26 -31.85
CA HIS A 580 5.77 5.68 -30.77
C HIS A 580 6.59 5.82 -29.49
N ALA A 581 7.34 6.91 -29.36
CA ALA A 581 8.15 7.14 -28.16
C ALA A 581 7.27 7.56 -26.98
N LEU A 582 7.55 7.00 -25.81
CA LEU A 582 7.04 7.43 -24.53
C LEU A 582 8.18 7.97 -23.70
N ILE A 583 7.99 9.18 -23.18
CA ILE A 583 8.80 9.79 -22.15
C ILE A 583 7.97 9.72 -20.87
N LEU A 584 8.26 8.75 -20.02
CA LEU A 584 7.51 8.40 -18.81
C LEU A 584 8.09 9.11 -17.59
N ASN A 585 7.19 9.65 -16.77
CA ASN A 585 7.51 10.47 -15.60
C ASN A 585 8.58 11.58 -15.82
N PRO A 586 8.56 12.32 -16.96
CA PRO A 586 9.49 13.39 -17.21
C PRO A 586 9.22 14.53 -16.25
N ARG A 587 10.26 15.01 -15.58
CA ARG A 587 10.16 16.07 -14.60
C ARG A 587 11.43 16.92 -14.60
N ILE A 588 11.23 18.18 -14.29
CA ILE A 588 12.31 19.10 -13.95
C ILE A 588 12.32 19.33 -12.45
N VAL A 589 13.51 19.41 -11.87
CA VAL A 589 13.71 19.49 -10.42
C VAL A 589 14.49 20.76 -10.09
N LYS A 590 13.96 21.55 -9.14
CA LYS A 590 14.66 22.70 -8.55
C LYS A 590 15.52 22.24 -7.38
N ASN A 591 16.63 22.94 -7.15
CA ASN A 591 17.46 22.75 -5.97
C ASN A 591 16.66 23.02 -4.68
#